data_AF-A0A1L7XFZ1-F1
#
_entry.id   AF-A0A1L7XFZ1-F1
#
_cell.length_a   1.000
_cell.length_b   1.000
_cell.length_c   1.000
_cell.angle_alpha   90.00
_cell.angle_beta   90.00
_cell.angle_gamma   90.00
#
_symmetry.space_group_name_H-M   'P 1'
#
loop_
_entity.id
_entity.type
_entity.pdbx_description
1 polymer ?
#
loop_
_entity_poly.entity_id
_entity_poly.type
_entity_poly.pdbx_seq_one_letter_code
_entity_poly.pdbx_strand_id
1 'polypeptide(L)'
;MAASTPDLTLFNELYEEIESNPPALEARKLLTRQCYEVGWIDAARDALQELRAFDPSALEDEAWAKTLLEPPAKKAIAKKPKKPIPKPPSSPAELEAQKLELIRGYEELRSRAKQMLREGHLLRDLTKSTANNGSEAGSRFEVHDQDLQALINGRVHSVLRVRQPAPARGIARKIKQCPEKAVDIAVSDLESVARWLRSHSSGNNDVVREALVKRAQAITTVLPDAMKNLASTALMHVEHEVLRRKYVCEETMYGDQVSDIPRGHFLVTEDGYPWDMEELVQAIQSNGGVMRNPLSKQMFTIDDVRAIVHHPLGHCLAALQIEQSKLSQGIRNKTIDELDNMAKVLLADMSEDQAKSRDILDAFMAYVATLPETEQVALDKLRVPAVDSHTGIPFDTSVGEAVRDAQGNKLCFHKAADLLSQAASHLRKSR
;
A
#
# COMPACT_ATOMS: atom_id res chain seq x y z
N MET A 1 38.99 -15.34 7.18
CA MET A 1 38.89 -14.62 5.90
C MET A 1 38.54 -13.19 6.23
N ALA A 2 39.35 -12.22 5.82
CA ALA A 2 38.98 -10.81 5.93
C ALA A 2 37.77 -10.60 5.01
N ALA A 3 36.69 -10.00 5.51
CA ALA A 3 35.52 -9.71 4.70
C ALA A 3 35.91 -8.58 3.73
N SER A 4 36.14 -8.93 2.46
CA SER A 4 36.29 -7.94 1.40
C SER A 4 34.99 -7.15 1.30
N THR A 5 35.08 -5.83 1.33
CA THR A 5 33.94 -4.95 1.06
C THR A 5 33.35 -5.31 -0.31
N PRO A 6 32.03 -5.58 -0.41
CA PRO A 6 31.40 -5.98 -1.67
C PRO A 6 31.54 -4.87 -2.71
N ASP A 7 32.02 -5.21 -3.90
CA ASP A 7 32.02 -4.31 -5.05
C ASP A 7 30.60 -4.24 -5.64
N LEU A 8 29.83 -3.27 -5.17
CA LEU A 8 28.44 -3.08 -5.60
C LEU A 8 28.32 -2.74 -7.10
N THR A 9 29.38 -2.22 -7.72
CA THR A 9 29.42 -1.90 -9.16
C THR A 9 29.34 -3.19 -9.97
N LEU A 10 30.19 -4.17 -9.62
CA LEU A 10 30.21 -5.49 -10.25
C LEU A 10 28.86 -6.22 -10.08
N PHE A 11 28.23 -6.10 -8.91
CA PHE A 11 26.89 -6.68 -8.70
C PHE A 11 25.86 -6.13 -9.69
N ASN A 12 25.85 -4.81 -9.91
CA ASN A 12 24.91 -4.18 -10.84
C ASN A 12 25.17 -4.61 -12.29
N GLU A 13 26.44 -4.61 -12.73
CA GLU A 13 26.83 -5.06 -14.06
C GLU A 13 26.40 -6.51 -14.32
N LEU A 14 26.56 -7.39 -13.32
CA LEU A 14 26.12 -8.78 -13.43
C LEU A 14 24.60 -8.92 -13.51
N TYR A 15 23.85 -8.10 -12.76
CA TYR A 15 22.39 -8.11 -12.88
C TYR A 15 21.93 -7.59 -14.24
N GLU A 16 22.54 -6.52 -14.76
CA GLU A 16 22.24 -5.97 -16.09
C GLU A 16 22.54 -6.97 -17.21
N GLU A 17 23.66 -7.71 -17.14
CA GLU A 17 24.00 -8.76 -18.09
C GLU A 17 23.00 -9.92 -18.04
N ILE A 18 22.57 -10.33 -16.83
CA ILE A 18 21.56 -11.38 -16.64
C ILE A 18 20.19 -10.95 -17.19
N GLU A 19 19.84 -9.68 -17.05
CA GLU A 19 18.58 -9.14 -17.58
C GLU A 19 18.62 -9.02 -19.11
N SER A 20 19.75 -8.59 -19.67
CA SER A 20 19.96 -8.46 -21.11
C SER A 20 20.03 -9.83 -21.81
N ASN A 21 20.63 -10.83 -21.14
CA ASN A 21 20.82 -12.18 -21.65
C ASN A 21 20.35 -13.22 -20.61
N PRO A 22 19.06 -13.62 -20.60
CA PRO A 22 18.47 -14.39 -19.50
C PRO A 22 19.21 -15.66 -19.05
N PRO A 23 19.79 -16.47 -19.96
CA PRO A 23 20.60 -17.62 -19.56
C PRO A 23 21.90 -17.23 -18.84
N ALA A 24 22.55 -16.12 -19.22
CA ALA A 24 23.90 -15.64 -18.83
C ALA A 24 24.57 -16.47 -17.72
N LEU A 25 25.00 -17.68 -18.06
CA LEU A 25 25.40 -18.70 -17.09
C LEU A 25 26.65 -18.25 -16.32
N GLU A 26 27.60 -17.64 -17.03
CA GLU A 26 28.83 -17.09 -16.44
C GLU A 26 28.54 -15.92 -15.49
N ALA A 27 27.65 -15.00 -15.87
CA ALA A 27 27.28 -13.88 -15.01
C ALA A 27 26.59 -14.37 -13.73
N ARG A 28 25.67 -15.34 -13.84
CA ARG A 28 25.01 -15.99 -12.70
C ARG A 28 26.01 -16.75 -11.82
N LYS A 29 26.98 -17.46 -12.42
CA LYS A 29 28.05 -18.17 -11.70
C LYS A 29 28.92 -17.19 -10.92
N LEU A 30 29.34 -16.11 -11.56
CA LEU A 30 30.16 -15.06 -10.94
C LEU A 30 29.41 -14.33 -9.82
N LEU A 31 28.14 -14.00 -10.04
CA LEU A 31 27.25 -13.40 -9.03
C LEU A 31 27.10 -14.29 -7.79
N THR A 32 26.90 -15.59 -8.01
CA THR A 32 26.77 -16.58 -6.94
C THR A 32 28.05 -16.69 -6.12
N ARG A 33 29.20 -16.72 -6.82
CA ARG A 33 30.53 -16.76 -6.20
C ARG A 33 30.82 -15.49 -5.40
N GLN A 34 30.54 -14.31 -5.94
CA GLN A 34 30.71 -13.04 -5.24
C GLN A 34 29.83 -12.96 -3.98
N CYS A 35 28.55 -13.36 -4.07
CA CYS A 35 27.69 -13.48 -2.88
C CYS A 35 28.32 -14.39 -1.81
N TYR A 36 28.89 -15.52 -2.23
CA TYR A 36 29.52 -16.47 -1.31
C TYR A 36 30.78 -15.89 -0.64
N GLU A 37 31.69 -15.29 -1.42
CA GLU A 37 32.95 -14.71 -0.93
C GLU A 37 32.72 -13.55 0.05
N VAL A 38 31.69 -12.73 -0.18
CA VAL A 38 31.26 -11.64 0.72
C VAL A 38 30.55 -12.17 1.98
N GLY A 39 30.18 -13.46 2.01
CA GLY A 39 29.49 -14.09 3.12
C GLY A 39 27.96 -13.94 3.10
N TRP A 40 27.38 -13.53 1.96
CA TRP A 40 25.94 -13.48 1.73
C TRP A 40 25.38 -14.86 1.34
N ILE A 41 25.49 -15.80 2.26
CA ILE A 41 25.21 -17.23 2.03
C ILE A 41 23.78 -17.49 1.53
N ASP A 42 22.77 -16.78 2.05
CA ASP A 42 21.39 -16.98 1.63
C ASP A 42 21.15 -16.50 0.18
N ALA A 43 21.71 -15.34 -0.19
CA ALA A 43 21.64 -14.82 -1.57
C ALA A 43 22.41 -15.72 -2.54
N ALA A 44 23.59 -16.21 -2.14
CA ALA A 44 24.35 -17.19 -2.91
C ALA A 44 23.56 -18.49 -3.10
N ARG A 45 22.85 -18.98 -2.09
CA ARG A 45 22.04 -20.20 -2.22
C ARG A 45 20.86 -20.02 -3.18
N ASP A 46 20.17 -18.87 -3.13
CA ASP A 46 19.09 -18.55 -4.05
C ASP A 46 19.60 -18.45 -5.50
N ALA A 47 20.71 -17.73 -5.71
CA ALA A 47 21.34 -17.60 -7.04
C ALA A 47 21.83 -18.96 -7.58
N LEU A 48 22.36 -19.83 -6.71
CA LEU A 48 22.77 -21.19 -7.06
C LEU A 48 21.59 -22.07 -7.48
N GLN A 49 20.43 -21.94 -6.83
CA GLN A 49 19.21 -22.64 -7.23
C GLN A 49 18.70 -22.19 -8.60
N GLU A 50 18.76 -20.89 -8.88
CA GLU A 50 18.43 -20.36 -10.21
C GLU A 50 19.40 -20.90 -11.27
N LEU A 51 20.71 -20.86 -11.01
CA LEU A 51 21.73 -21.35 -11.94
C LEU A 51 21.54 -22.84 -12.25
N ARG A 52 21.25 -23.66 -11.23
CA ARG A 52 20.98 -25.10 -11.39
C ARG A 52 19.74 -25.40 -12.23
N ALA A 53 18.75 -24.50 -12.24
CA ALA A 53 17.57 -24.67 -13.08
C ALA A 53 17.87 -24.48 -14.57
N PHE A 54 18.90 -23.70 -14.92
CA PHE A 54 19.35 -23.50 -16.30
C PHE A 54 20.37 -24.54 -16.74
N ASP A 55 21.39 -24.81 -15.92
CA ASP A 55 22.43 -25.81 -16.22
C ASP A 55 22.86 -26.55 -14.93
N PRO A 56 22.40 -27.80 -14.75
CA PRO A 56 22.82 -28.63 -13.63
C PRO A 56 24.32 -28.99 -13.63
N SER A 57 24.96 -29.01 -14.80
CA SER A 57 26.33 -29.50 -15.00
C SER A 57 27.40 -28.44 -14.72
N ALA A 58 27.07 -27.15 -14.89
CA ALA A 58 27.97 -26.01 -14.63
C ALA A 58 28.49 -25.90 -13.17
N LEU A 59 27.97 -26.74 -12.26
CA LEU A 59 28.18 -26.65 -10.82
C LEU A 59 28.99 -27.82 -10.23
N GLU A 60 29.30 -28.86 -11.02
CA GLU A 60 29.88 -30.12 -10.48
C GLU A 60 31.34 -29.97 -9.99
N ASP A 61 32.07 -29.01 -10.57
CA ASP A 61 33.52 -28.83 -10.33
C ASP A 61 33.86 -27.82 -9.22
N GLU A 62 32.88 -27.02 -8.77
CA GLU A 62 33.13 -25.89 -7.87
C GLU A 62 32.97 -26.27 -6.38
N ALA A 63 34.03 -26.17 -5.59
CA ALA A 63 34.03 -26.54 -4.17
C ALA A 63 33.07 -25.71 -3.30
N TRP A 64 32.86 -24.43 -3.65
CA TRP A 64 31.94 -23.55 -2.93
C TRP A 64 30.46 -23.91 -3.18
N ALA A 65 30.13 -24.43 -4.38
CA ALA A 65 28.77 -24.86 -4.71
C ALA A 65 28.37 -26.08 -3.87
N LYS A 66 29.29 -27.03 -3.66
CA LYS A 66 29.09 -28.18 -2.76
C LYS A 66 28.79 -27.72 -1.34
N THR A 67 29.56 -26.75 -0.82
CA THR A 67 29.34 -26.15 0.51
C THR A 67 27.95 -25.50 0.65
N LEU A 68 27.44 -24.85 -0.41
CA LEU A 68 26.12 -24.20 -0.41
C LEU A 68 24.95 -25.19 -0.55
N LEU A 69 25.18 -26.29 -1.27
CA LEU A 69 24.22 -27.37 -1.51
C LEU A 69 24.12 -28.34 -0.34
N GLU A 70 25.19 -28.49 0.45
CA GLU A 70 25.12 -29.20 1.71
C GLU A 70 24.03 -28.54 2.56
N PRO A 71 22.94 -29.26 2.88
CA PRO A 71 21.93 -28.73 3.77
C PRO A 71 22.66 -28.33 5.04
N PRO A 72 22.49 -27.07 5.52
CA PRO A 72 23.31 -26.53 6.59
C PRO A 72 23.37 -27.59 7.67
N ALA A 73 24.58 -28.14 7.86
CA ALA A 73 24.76 -29.34 8.67
C ALA A 73 23.91 -29.11 9.90
N LYS A 74 22.95 -30.00 10.15
CA LYS A 74 22.14 -29.98 11.36
C LYS A 74 23.12 -30.24 12.49
N LYS A 75 23.97 -29.26 12.83
CA LYS A 75 24.39 -29.04 14.19
C LYS A 75 23.07 -29.08 14.91
N ALA A 76 22.90 -30.13 15.69
CA ALA A 76 21.89 -30.20 16.71
C ALA A 76 22.19 -29.03 17.67
N ILE A 77 21.92 -27.82 17.22
CA ILE A 77 21.27 -26.83 18.03
C ILE A 77 20.00 -27.56 18.38
N ALA A 78 20.03 -28.32 19.48
CA ALA A 78 18.85 -28.76 20.18
C ALA A 78 17.91 -27.57 20.06
N LYS A 79 16.81 -27.73 19.31
CA LYS A 79 15.84 -26.65 19.08
C LYS A 79 15.54 -26.16 20.48
N LYS A 80 16.18 -25.06 20.91
CA LYS A 80 15.79 -24.40 22.14
C LYS A 80 14.32 -24.16 21.89
N PRO A 81 13.43 -24.69 22.73
CA PRO A 81 12.00 -24.55 22.52
C PRO A 81 11.79 -23.09 22.17
N LYS A 82 11.22 -22.83 20.98
CA LYS A 82 10.95 -21.46 20.53
C LYS A 82 10.24 -20.84 21.71
N LYS A 83 10.91 -19.93 22.44
CA LYS A 83 10.28 -19.26 23.56
C LYS A 83 9.01 -18.65 22.97
N PRO A 84 7.82 -18.97 23.50
CA PRO A 84 6.59 -18.43 22.98
C PRO A 84 6.77 -16.92 22.89
N ILE A 85 6.44 -16.35 21.73
CA ILE A 85 6.43 -14.90 21.56
C ILE A 85 5.52 -14.38 22.68
N PRO A 86 6.01 -13.48 23.56
CA PRO A 86 5.23 -13.02 24.69
C PRO A 86 3.93 -12.43 24.16
N LYS A 87 2.80 -12.90 24.68
CA LYS A 87 1.48 -12.37 24.33
C LYS A 87 1.43 -10.90 24.75
N PRO A 88 0.74 -10.03 23.98
CA PRO A 88 0.52 -8.65 24.41
C PRO A 88 -0.13 -8.65 25.81
N PRO A 89 0.31 -7.78 26.72
CA PRO A 89 -0.20 -7.74 28.09
C PRO A 89 -1.69 -7.43 28.06
N SER A 90 -2.49 -8.26 28.71
CA SER A 90 -3.96 -8.17 28.72
C SER A 90 -4.47 -7.31 29.89
N SER A 91 -3.59 -6.96 30.84
CA SER A 91 -3.93 -6.11 31.98
C SER A 91 -2.82 -5.10 32.30
N PRO A 92 -3.13 -3.98 32.98
CA PRO A 92 -2.13 -3.01 33.45
C PRO A 92 -1.07 -3.64 34.37
N ALA A 93 -1.45 -4.61 35.20
CA ALA A 93 -0.52 -5.32 36.08
C ALA A 93 0.46 -6.20 35.30
N GLU A 94 -0.01 -6.87 34.23
CA GLU A 94 0.86 -7.63 33.32
C GLU A 94 1.82 -6.73 32.55
N LEU A 95 1.35 -5.54 32.13
CA LEU A 95 2.20 -4.56 31.46
C LEU A 95 3.35 -4.10 32.37
N GLU A 96 3.06 -3.78 33.64
CA GLU A 96 4.11 -3.40 34.59
C GLU A 96 5.08 -4.55 34.89
N ALA A 97 4.59 -5.79 34.99
CA ALA A 97 5.45 -6.96 35.14
C ALA A 97 6.38 -7.15 33.93
N GLN A 98 5.86 -7.01 32.71
CA GLN A 98 6.65 -7.09 31.48
C GLN A 98 7.69 -5.96 31.37
N LYS A 99 7.33 -4.74 31.78
CA LYS A 99 8.29 -3.61 31.85
C LYS A 99 9.42 -3.91 32.82
N LEU A 100 9.12 -4.43 34.00
CA LEU A 100 10.12 -4.75 35.02
C LEU A 100 11.04 -5.90 34.56
N GLU A 101 10.47 -6.93 33.91
CA GLU A 101 11.25 -8.00 33.29
C GLU A 101 12.19 -7.46 32.21
N LEU A 102 11.71 -6.54 31.35
CA LEU A 102 12.53 -5.90 30.32
C LEU A 102 13.67 -5.08 30.92
N ILE A 103 13.39 -4.26 31.94
CA ILE A 103 14.41 -3.46 32.65
C ILE A 103 15.48 -4.38 33.23
N ARG A 104 15.07 -5.44 33.93
CA ARG A 104 15.99 -6.41 34.51
C ARG A 104 16.83 -7.13 33.44
N GLY A 105 16.19 -7.59 32.37
CA GLY A 105 16.88 -8.25 31.25
C GLY A 105 17.87 -7.32 30.56
N TYR A 106 17.55 -6.03 30.47
CA TYR A 106 18.42 -5.00 29.93
C TYR A 106 19.63 -4.72 30.82
N GLU A 107 19.43 -4.61 32.13
CA GLU A 107 20.53 -4.48 33.11
C GLU A 107 21.46 -5.70 33.08
N GLU A 108 20.89 -6.90 32.97
CA GLU A 108 21.66 -8.13 32.81
C GLU A 108 22.46 -8.16 31.50
N LEU A 109 21.89 -7.69 30.40
CA LEU A 109 22.62 -7.55 29.13
C LEU A 109 23.79 -6.58 29.28
N ARG A 110 23.58 -5.42 29.94
CA ARG A 110 24.64 -4.42 30.18
C ARG A 110 25.75 -4.97 31.06
N SER A 111 25.42 -5.71 32.11
CA SER A 111 26.40 -6.31 33.00
C SER A 111 27.24 -7.37 32.28
N ARG A 112 26.59 -8.22 31.47
CA ARG A 112 27.28 -9.20 30.61
C ARG A 112 28.17 -8.55 29.55
N ALA A 113 27.70 -7.49 28.90
CA ALA A 113 28.51 -6.74 27.94
C ALA A 113 29.76 -6.12 28.61
N LYS A 114 29.60 -5.57 29.83
CA LYS A 114 30.71 -5.06 30.65
C LYS A 114 31.70 -6.15 31.03
N GLN A 115 31.21 -7.34 31.38
CA GLN A 115 32.06 -8.48 31.67
C GLN A 115 32.83 -8.94 30.42
N MET A 116 32.15 -9.13 29.29
CA MET A 116 32.79 -9.51 28.03
C MET A 116 33.84 -8.51 27.57
N LEU A 117 33.60 -7.20 27.72
CA LEU A 117 34.59 -6.17 27.38
C LEU A 117 35.86 -6.30 28.24
N ARG A 118 35.70 -6.55 29.55
CA ARG A 118 36.85 -6.78 30.46
C ARG A 118 37.62 -8.04 30.10
N GLU A 119 36.91 -9.14 29.83
CA GLU A 119 37.52 -10.41 29.42
C GLU A 119 38.24 -10.26 28.07
N GLY A 120 37.66 -9.54 27.11
CA GLY A 120 38.27 -9.23 25.82
C GLY A 120 39.57 -8.43 25.95
N HIS A 121 39.60 -7.42 26.83
CA HIS A 121 40.84 -6.69 27.13
C HIS A 121 41.90 -7.59 27.78
N LEU A 122 41.51 -8.46 28.73
CA LEU A 122 42.46 -9.37 29.39
C LEU A 122 43.06 -10.38 28.40
N LEU A 123 42.25 -10.94 27.50
CA LEU A 123 42.74 -11.81 26.43
C LEU A 123 43.66 -11.07 25.44
N ARG A 124 43.36 -9.81 25.13
CA ARG A 124 44.23 -8.94 24.33
C ARG A 124 45.59 -8.74 25.00
N ASP A 125 45.62 -8.47 26.29
CA ASP A 125 46.86 -8.23 27.03
C ASP A 125 47.71 -9.51 27.15
N LEU A 126 47.06 -10.66 27.42
CA LEU A 126 47.72 -11.97 27.42
C LEU A 126 48.32 -12.31 26.05
N THR A 127 47.55 -12.12 24.97
CA THR A 127 48.02 -12.43 23.61
C THR A 127 49.16 -11.51 23.17
N LYS A 128 49.13 -10.22 23.51
CA LYS A 128 50.25 -9.28 23.32
C LYS A 128 51.51 -9.71 24.07
N SER A 129 51.37 -10.21 25.29
CA SER A 129 52.51 -10.67 26.08
C SER A 129 53.17 -11.93 25.51
N THR A 130 52.43 -12.77 24.79
CA THR A 130 52.94 -14.01 24.18
C THR A 130 53.41 -13.84 22.73
N ALA A 131 52.88 -12.86 22.00
CA ALA A 131 53.18 -12.67 20.58
C ALA A 131 54.19 -11.52 20.39
N ASN A 132 55.49 -11.84 20.49
CA ASN A 132 56.57 -10.91 20.14
C ASN A 132 56.72 -10.70 18.61
N ASN A 133 55.91 -11.35 17.79
CA ASN A 133 55.87 -11.19 16.33
C ASN A 133 54.44 -10.91 15.87
N GLY A 134 54.24 -9.80 15.16
CA GLY A 134 52.97 -9.12 14.95
C GLY A 134 51.86 -10.00 14.35
N SER A 135 50.90 -10.38 15.18
CA SER A 135 49.75 -11.17 14.74
C SER A 135 48.46 -10.32 14.71
N GLU A 136 47.69 -10.51 13.64
CA GLU A 136 46.36 -9.95 13.36
C GLU A 136 45.29 -10.27 14.43
N ALA A 137 45.61 -11.08 15.44
CA ALA A 137 44.67 -11.51 16.48
C ALA A 137 44.19 -10.34 17.36
N GLY A 138 45.02 -9.31 17.58
CA GLY A 138 44.64 -8.13 18.36
C GLY A 138 43.50 -7.32 17.72
N SER A 139 43.50 -7.21 16.39
CA SER A 139 42.52 -6.42 15.62
C SER A 139 41.11 -7.01 15.66
N ARG A 140 40.96 -8.33 15.79
CA ARG A 140 39.63 -8.98 15.83
C ARG A 140 38.78 -8.59 17.04
N PHE A 141 39.41 -8.29 18.17
CA PHE A 141 38.69 -7.90 19.38
C PHE A 141 38.27 -6.42 19.34
N GLU A 142 39.05 -5.55 18.70
CA GLU A 142 38.76 -4.10 18.63
C GLU A 142 37.47 -3.79 17.88
N VAL A 143 37.10 -4.61 16.89
CA VAL A 143 35.83 -4.46 16.13
C VAL A 143 34.61 -4.54 17.04
N HIS A 144 34.66 -5.34 18.10
CA HIS A 144 33.53 -5.56 19.01
C HIS A 144 33.57 -4.66 20.24
N ASP A 145 34.69 -4.00 20.54
CA ASP A 145 34.81 -3.11 21.69
C ASP A 145 33.82 -1.93 21.60
N GLN A 146 33.67 -1.35 20.41
CA GLN A 146 32.74 -0.23 20.18
C GLN A 146 31.28 -0.65 20.42
N ASP A 147 30.91 -1.84 19.93
CA ASP A 147 29.57 -2.41 20.12
C ASP A 147 29.31 -2.71 21.60
N LEU A 148 30.26 -3.34 22.30
CA LEU A 148 30.14 -3.63 23.72
C LEU A 148 30.06 -2.34 24.55
N GLN A 149 30.87 -1.33 24.23
CA GLN A 149 30.78 -0.01 24.88
C GLN A 149 29.43 0.65 24.63
N ALA A 150 28.90 0.57 23.41
CA ALA A 150 27.56 1.07 23.10
C ALA A 150 26.47 0.35 23.91
N LEU A 151 26.52 -0.99 24.04
CA LEU A 151 25.61 -1.75 24.91
C LEU A 151 25.73 -1.27 26.37
N ILE A 152 26.95 -1.15 26.90
CA ILE A 152 27.20 -0.71 28.29
C ILE A 152 26.64 0.69 28.54
N ASN A 153 26.77 1.59 27.57
CA ASN A 153 26.26 2.96 27.62
C ASN A 153 24.74 3.06 27.38
N GLY A 154 24.07 1.92 27.18
CA GLY A 154 22.65 1.86 26.94
C GLY A 154 22.22 2.28 25.53
N ARG A 155 23.15 2.29 24.58
CA ARG A 155 22.89 2.55 23.15
C ARG A 155 22.65 1.23 22.42
N VAL A 156 21.71 0.42 22.89
CA VAL A 156 21.46 -0.91 22.30
C VAL A 156 21.03 -0.82 20.84
N HIS A 157 20.34 0.25 20.46
CA HIS A 157 19.93 0.52 19.09
C HIS A 157 21.10 0.71 18.11
N SER A 158 22.29 1.13 18.57
CA SER A 158 23.45 1.28 17.68
C SER A 158 24.17 -0.04 17.41
N VAL A 159 23.91 -1.07 18.24
CA VAL A 159 24.57 -2.37 18.18
C VAL A 159 23.70 -3.40 17.48
N LEU A 160 22.38 -3.28 17.62
CA LEU A 160 21.42 -4.06 16.85
C LEU A 160 21.43 -3.58 15.41
N ARG A 161 22.33 -4.15 14.59
CA ARG A 161 22.28 -3.95 13.14
C ARG A 161 20.91 -4.35 12.65
N VAL A 162 20.15 -3.37 12.15
CA VAL A 162 18.85 -3.64 11.54
C VAL A 162 19.11 -4.62 10.40
N ARG A 163 18.41 -5.75 10.42
CA ARG A 163 18.57 -6.80 9.41
C ARG A 163 18.34 -6.18 8.03
N GLN A 164 19.26 -6.42 7.11
CA GLN A 164 19.09 -5.99 5.72
C GLN A 164 17.78 -6.58 5.15
N PRO A 165 16.99 -5.78 4.41
CA PRO A 165 15.79 -6.26 3.76
C PRO A 165 16.07 -7.46 2.85
N ALA A 166 15.09 -8.36 2.73
CA ALA A 166 15.17 -9.49 1.81
C ALA A 166 15.24 -8.99 0.34
N PRO A 167 15.68 -9.81 -0.62
CA PRO A 167 15.57 -9.45 -2.04
C PRO A 167 14.09 -9.32 -2.47
N ALA A 168 13.79 -8.36 -3.36
CA ALA A 168 12.43 -8.08 -3.81
C ALA A 168 11.75 -9.32 -4.44
N ARG A 169 12.52 -10.11 -5.22
CA ARG A 169 12.05 -11.40 -5.78
C ARG A 169 11.64 -12.39 -4.69
N GLY A 170 12.34 -12.42 -3.56
CA GLY A 170 12.01 -13.29 -2.42
C GLY A 170 10.69 -12.88 -1.76
N ILE A 171 10.43 -11.58 -1.65
CA ILE A 171 9.17 -11.04 -1.15
C ILE A 171 8.02 -11.29 -2.12
N ALA A 172 8.23 -11.05 -3.42
CA ALA A 172 7.24 -11.36 -4.44
C ALA A 172 6.86 -12.85 -4.47
N ARG A 173 7.83 -13.77 -4.25
CA ARG A 173 7.55 -15.20 -4.07
C ARG A 173 6.66 -15.47 -2.85
N LYS A 174 6.91 -14.82 -1.71
CA LYS A 174 6.07 -14.96 -0.50
C LYS A 174 4.66 -14.42 -0.70
N ILE A 175 4.52 -13.28 -1.38
CA ILE A 175 3.22 -12.70 -1.76
C ILE A 175 2.43 -13.70 -2.62
N LYS A 176 3.05 -14.29 -3.64
CA LYS A 176 2.43 -15.31 -4.50
C LYS A 176 1.98 -16.56 -3.73
N GLN A 177 2.74 -16.97 -2.72
CA GLN A 177 2.42 -18.13 -1.88
C GLN A 177 1.26 -17.87 -0.91
N CYS A 178 1.05 -16.63 -0.49
CA CYS A 178 0.08 -16.24 0.53
C CYS A 178 -0.73 -15.01 0.08
N PRO A 179 -1.63 -15.13 -0.92
CA PRO A 179 -2.35 -13.98 -1.48
C PRO A 179 -3.22 -13.25 -0.44
N GLU A 180 -3.81 -13.97 0.51
CA GLU A 180 -4.64 -13.40 1.59
C GLU A 180 -3.88 -12.44 2.51
N LYS A 181 -2.56 -12.63 2.64
CA LYS A 181 -1.67 -11.81 3.49
C LYS A 181 -0.71 -10.96 2.67
N ALA A 182 -0.98 -10.82 1.37
CA ALA A 182 -0.04 -10.20 0.45
C ALA A 182 0.26 -8.75 0.81
N VAL A 183 -0.76 -7.97 1.16
CA VAL A 183 -0.61 -6.57 1.59
C VAL A 183 0.23 -6.51 2.87
N ASP A 184 -0.07 -7.30 3.89
CA ASP A 184 0.69 -7.34 5.14
C ASP A 184 2.16 -7.72 4.94
N ILE A 185 2.44 -8.68 4.06
CA ILE A 185 3.80 -9.09 3.70
C ILE A 185 4.56 -7.93 3.04
N ALA A 186 3.91 -7.23 2.10
CA ALA A 186 4.50 -6.08 1.40
C ALA A 186 4.73 -4.90 2.36
N VAL A 187 3.75 -4.59 3.21
CA VAL A 187 3.87 -3.53 4.24
C VAL A 187 5.02 -3.85 5.20
N SER A 188 5.09 -5.08 5.72
CA SER A 188 6.16 -5.50 6.63
C SER A 188 7.56 -5.42 6.00
N ASP A 189 7.68 -5.72 4.69
CA ASP A 189 8.92 -5.53 3.94
C ASP A 189 9.30 -4.05 3.85
N LEU A 190 8.36 -3.20 3.42
CA LEU A 190 8.58 -1.76 3.28
C LEU A 190 8.88 -1.08 4.64
N GLU A 191 8.20 -1.46 5.72
CA GLU A 191 8.55 -1.03 7.09
C GLU A 191 9.97 -1.43 7.49
N SER A 192 10.38 -2.66 7.13
CA SER A 192 11.73 -3.16 7.41
C SER A 192 12.79 -2.41 6.62
N VAL A 193 12.50 -2.08 5.36
CA VAL A 193 13.33 -1.21 4.51
C VAL A 193 13.43 0.19 5.09
N ALA A 194 12.32 0.80 5.48
CA ALA A 194 12.32 2.13 6.10
C ALA A 194 13.15 2.16 7.39
N ARG A 195 13.00 1.14 8.24
CA ARG A 195 13.77 0.99 9.48
C ARG A 195 15.26 0.81 9.20
N TRP A 196 15.61 0.00 8.20
CA TRP A 196 16.99 -0.22 7.78
C TRP A 196 17.61 1.05 7.20
N LEU A 197 16.90 1.79 6.35
CA LEU A 197 17.38 3.06 5.79
C LEU A 197 17.62 4.09 6.90
N ARG A 198 16.67 4.25 7.82
CA ARG A 198 16.80 5.17 8.96
C ARG A 198 17.97 4.85 9.89
N SER A 199 18.46 3.60 9.92
CA SER A 199 19.68 3.28 10.69
C SER A 199 20.98 3.63 9.95
N HIS A 200 20.92 3.92 8.65
CA HIS A 200 22.09 4.21 7.81
C HIS A 200 22.11 5.65 7.26
N SER A 201 20.97 6.32 7.15
CA SER A 201 20.86 7.70 6.67
C SER A 201 20.37 8.64 7.78
N SER A 202 20.70 9.93 7.66
CA SER A 202 19.98 10.97 8.42
C SER A 202 18.50 10.84 8.10
N GLY A 203 17.62 10.95 9.11
CA GLY A 203 16.20 10.59 9.05
C GLY A 203 15.32 11.46 8.14
N ASN A 204 15.82 11.91 6.98
CA ASN A 204 15.05 12.61 5.97
C ASN A 204 14.02 11.65 5.35
N ASN A 205 12.74 11.95 5.56
CA ASN A 205 11.64 11.14 5.05
C ASN A 205 11.57 11.13 3.53
N ASP A 206 12.06 12.15 2.82
CA ASP A 206 12.00 12.18 1.35
C ASP A 206 12.93 11.14 0.72
N VAL A 207 14.16 11.02 1.25
CA VAL A 207 15.13 10.01 0.80
C VAL A 207 14.61 8.60 1.10
N VAL A 208 14.02 8.41 2.29
CA VAL A 208 13.40 7.13 2.66
C VAL A 208 12.23 6.82 1.73
N ARG A 209 11.38 7.81 1.44
CA ARG A 209 10.23 7.68 0.55
C ARG A 209 10.66 7.27 -0.86
N GLU A 210 11.65 7.95 -1.44
CA GLU A 210 12.15 7.64 -2.78
C GLU A 210 12.67 6.19 -2.86
N ALA A 211 13.40 5.74 -1.85
CA ALA A 211 13.88 4.36 -1.78
C ALA A 211 12.73 3.35 -1.62
N LEU A 212 11.68 3.68 -0.85
CA LEU A 212 10.47 2.85 -0.72
C LEU A 212 9.70 2.77 -2.02
N VAL A 213 9.57 3.87 -2.78
CA VAL A 213 8.95 3.88 -4.12
C VAL A 213 9.70 2.96 -5.06
N LYS A 214 11.04 3.07 -5.13
CA LYS A 214 11.88 2.18 -5.95
C LYS A 214 11.73 0.72 -5.53
N ARG A 215 11.66 0.46 -4.23
CA ARG A 215 11.44 -0.89 -3.69
C ARG A 215 10.07 -1.44 -4.05
N ALA A 216 9.01 -0.65 -3.93
CA ALA A 216 7.66 -1.02 -4.31
C ALA A 216 7.59 -1.33 -5.81
N GLN A 217 8.19 -0.49 -6.67
CA GLN A 217 8.30 -0.74 -8.10
C GLN A 217 9.03 -2.05 -8.42
N ALA A 218 10.14 -2.33 -7.75
CA ALA A 218 10.88 -3.59 -7.91
C ALA A 218 10.07 -4.84 -7.47
N ILE A 219 9.13 -4.68 -6.54
CA ILE A 219 8.18 -5.76 -6.19
C ILE A 219 7.11 -5.87 -7.29
N THR A 220 6.56 -4.75 -7.76
CA THR A 220 5.55 -4.68 -8.83
C THR A 220 6.01 -5.32 -10.13
N THR A 221 7.27 -5.13 -10.55
CA THR A 221 7.81 -5.72 -11.79
C THR A 221 7.88 -7.25 -11.76
N VAL A 222 7.95 -7.86 -10.58
CA VAL A 222 8.05 -9.32 -10.40
C VAL A 222 6.68 -9.97 -10.14
N LEU A 223 5.69 -9.18 -9.73
CA LEU A 223 4.33 -9.63 -9.47
C LEU A 223 3.50 -9.77 -10.76
N PRO A 224 2.53 -10.70 -10.81
CA PRO A 224 1.59 -10.80 -11.92
C PRO A 224 0.68 -9.57 -11.98
N ASP A 225 0.11 -9.27 -13.15
CA ASP A 225 -0.72 -8.07 -13.38
C ASP A 225 -1.86 -7.91 -12.36
N ALA A 226 -2.54 -9.01 -12.02
CA ALA A 226 -3.63 -9.02 -11.03
C ALA A 226 -3.21 -8.59 -9.62
N MET A 227 -1.91 -8.59 -9.32
CA MET A 227 -1.35 -8.29 -7.99
C MET A 227 -0.52 -7.01 -7.94
N LYS A 228 -0.38 -6.28 -9.06
CA LYS A 228 0.47 -5.08 -9.15
C LYS A 228 0.04 -3.97 -8.18
N ASN A 229 -1.25 -3.86 -7.91
CA ASN A 229 -1.80 -2.83 -7.03
C ASN A 229 -1.38 -3.02 -5.55
N LEU A 230 -1.02 -4.23 -5.14
CA LEU A 230 -0.70 -4.56 -3.75
C LEU A 230 0.52 -3.79 -3.24
N ALA A 231 1.53 -3.57 -4.09
CA ALA A 231 2.71 -2.81 -3.72
C ALA A 231 2.39 -1.32 -3.52
N SER A 232 1.50 -0.75 -4.35
CA SER A 232 1.02 0.63 -4.20
C SER A 232 0.20 0.80 -2.92
N THR A 233 -0.71 -0.13 -2.62
CA THR A 233 -1.46 -0.15 -1.36
C THR A 233 -0.54 -0.27 -0.15
N ALA A 234 0.47 -1.14 -0.22
CA ALA A 234 1.44 -1.28 0.86
C ALA A 234 2.25 0.00 1.09
N LEU A 235 2.68 0.66 0.01
CA LEU A 235 3.37 1.94 0.09
C LEU A 235 2.50 3.01 0.74
N MET A 236 1.22 3.10 0.38
CA MET A 236 0.25 4.02 0.98
C MET A 236 0.17 3.85 2.51
N HIS A 237 0.06 2.61 3.01
CA HIS A 237 0.02 2.36 4.45
C HIS A 237 1.35 2.73 5.15
N VAL A 238 2.49 2.44 4.53
CA VAL A 238 3.80 2.81 5.11
C VAL A 238 4.02 4.33 5.10
N GLU A 239 3.57 5.03 4.07
CA GLU A 239 3.59 6.49 4.02
C GLU A 239 2.75 7.09 5.16
N HIS A 240 1.58 6.51 5.42
CA HIS A 240 0.70 6.92 6.52
C HIS A 240 1.35 6.69 7.89
N GLU A 241 1.68 5.44 8.21
CA GLU A 241 2.04 5.04 9.57
C GLU A 241 3.50 5.36 9.92
N VAL A 242 4.42 5.20 8.97
CA VAL A 242 5.87 5.29 9.22
C VAL A 242 6.42 6.66 8.85
N LEU A 243 6.00 7.20 7.71
CA LEU A 243 6.46 8.51 7.23
C LEU A 243 5.60 9.66 7.73
N ARG A 244 4.39 9.39 8.25
CA ARG A 244 3.42 10.40 8.71
C ARG A 244 3.17 11.44 7.63
N ARG A 245 2.84 10.95 6.42
CA ARG A 245 2.51 11.80 5.28
C ARG A 245 1.44 12.83 5.69
N LYS A 246 1.64 14.08 5.28
CA LYS A 246 0.63 15.13 5.44
C LYS A 246 -0.43 14.97 4.34
N TYR A 247 -1.68 14.98 4.74
CA TYR A 247 -2.84 14.87 3.85
C TYR A 247 -3.54 16.22 3.69
N VAL A 248 -4.57 16.26 2.83
CA VAL A 248 -5.39 17.46 2.64
C VAL A 248 -6.18 17.82 3.90
N CYS A 249 -6.66 16.80 4.62
CA CYS A 249 -7.29 16.95 5.93
C CYS A 249 -6.56 16.12 7.00
N GLU A 250 -6.63 16.58 8.26
CA GLU A 250 -6.05 15.89 9.43
C GLU A 250 -7.11 15.07 10.20
N GLU A 251 -8.38 15.29 9.89
CA GLU A 251 -9.54 14.64 10.52
C GLU A 251 -10.39 13.90 9.48
N THR A 252 -11.10 12.86 9.91
CA THR A 252 -12.09 12.11 9.13
C THR A 252 -13.37 12.92 8.93
N MET A 253 -14.34 12.38 8.20
CA MET A 253 -15.63 13.06 7.99
C MET A 253 -16.43 13.16 9.30
N TYR A 254 -16.20 12.28 10.26
CA TYR A 254 -16.81 12.33 11.59
C TYR A 254 -15.95 13.02 12.66
N GLY A 255 -14.79 13.56 12.29
CA GLY A 255 -13.95 14.37 13.16
C GLY A 255 -12.90 13.58 13.96
N ASP A 256 -12.73 12.28 13.68
CA ASP A 256 -11.65 11.49 14.28
C ASP A 256 -10.31 11.85 13.64
N GLN A 257 -9.21 11.67 14.36
CA GLN A 257 -7.88 11.96 13.80
C GLN A 257 -7.51 10.93 12.74
N VAL A 258 -6.96 11.40 11.61
CA VAL A 258 -6.55 10.52 10.50
C VAL A 258 -5.48 9.50 10.95
N SER A 259 -4.64 9.85 11.92
CA SER A 259 -3.64 8.93 12.49
C SER A 259 -4.22 7.73 13.22
N ASP A 260 -5.50 7.81 13.62
CA ASP A 260 -6.16 6.83 14.46
C ASP A 260 -7.00 5.84 13.64
N ILE A 261 -7.13 6.08 12.31
CA ILE A 261 -7.83 5.18 11.39
C ILE A 261 -7.11 3.82 11.37
N PRO A 262 -7.80 2.71 11.66
CA PRO A 262 -7.21 1.38 11.56
C PRO A 262 -6.72 1.08 10.14
N ARG A 263 -5.56 0.41 10.01
CA ARG A 263 -4.99 0.05 8.70
C ARG A 263 -5.99 -0.63 7.76
N GLY A 264 -6.84 -1.51 8.29
CA GLY A 264 -7.84 -2.24 7.50
C GLY A 264 -9.02 -1.38 7.02
N HIS A 265 -9.14 -0.14 7.49
CA HIS A 265 -10.16 0.82 7.11
C HIS A 265 -9.57 1.97 6.29
N PHE A 266 -8.25 2.11 6.24
CA PHE A 266 -7.58 3.27 5.69
C PHE A 266 -7.41 3.19 4.17
N LEU A 267 -7.88 4.20 3.45
CA LEU A 267 -7.61 4.40 2.02
C LEU A 267 -7.21 5.86 1.75
N VAL A 268 -6.35 6.11 0.78
CA VAL A 268 -6.03 7.46 0.29
C VAL A 268 -6.36 7.54 -1.18
N THR A 269 -7.15 8.53 -1.57
CA THR A 269 -7.50 8.80 -2.97
C THR A 269 -6.47 9.72 -3.64
N GLU A 270 -6.47 9.78 -4.96
CA GLU A 270 -5.49 10.54 -5.76
C GLU A 270 -5.50 12.04 -5.45
N ASP A 271 -6.66 12.58 -5.08
CA ASP A 271 -6.83 13.96 -4.62
C ASP A 271 -6.21 14.23 -3.23
N GLY A 272 -5.61 13.21 -2.60
CA GLY A 272 -4.85 13.32 -1.36
C GLY A 272 -5.71 13.28 -0.09
N TYR A 273 -6.99 12.93 -0.21
CA TYR A 273 -7.87 12.75 0.94
C TYR A 273 -7.68 11.35 1.57
N PRO A 274 -7.45 11.29 2.89
CA PRO A 274 -7.48 10.06 3.65
C PRO A 274 -8.92 9.71 4.03
N TRP A 275 -9.27 8.44 3.94
CA TRP A 275 -10.61 7.93 4.20
C TRP A 275 -10.57 6.82 5.23
N ASP A 276 -11.46 6.92 6.21
CA ASP A 276 -12.03 5.72 6.81
C ASP A 276 -13.08 5.16 5.83
N MET A 277 -12.84 3.93 5.40
CA MET A 277 -13.66 3.26 4.41
C MET A 277 -15.07 2.94 4.92
N GLU A 278 -15.32 2.82 6.22
CA GLU A 278 -16.68 2.68 6.74
C GLU A 278 -17.47 3.98 6.53
N GLU A 279 -16.88 5.11 6.90
CA GLU A 279 -17.49 6.44 6.72
C GLU A 279 -17.74 6.74 5.23
N LEU A 280 -16.74 6.47 4.39
CA LEU A 280 -16.83 6.73 2.95
C LEU A 280 -17.90 5.86 2.29
N VAL A 281 -17.95 4.56 2.63
CA VAL A 281 -18.98 3.65 2.10
C VAL A 281 -20.37 4.12 2.50
N GLN A 282 -20.56 4.52 3.76
CA GLN A 282 -21.84 5.04 4.23
C GLN A 282 -22.26 6.31 3.50
N ALA A 283 -21.34 7.25 3.28
CA ALA A 283 -21.62 8.48 2.51
C ALA A 283 -21.96 8.21 1.04
N ILE A 284 -21.29 7.25 0.40
CA ILE A 284 -21.59 6.86 -0.99
C ILE A 284 -22.96 6.18 -1.04
N GLN A 285 -23.28 5.29 -0.10
CA GLN A 285 -24.57 4.62 -0.01
C GLN A 285 -25.71 5.60 0.22
N SER A 286 -25.55 6.57 1.13
CA SER A 286 -26.57 7.60 1.38
C SER A 286 -26.81 8.49 0.16
N ASN A 287 -25.78 8.68 -0.68
CA ASN A 287 -25.88 9.40 -1.95
C ASN A 287 -26.34 8.51 -3.11
N GLY A 288 -26.85 7.31 -2.83
CA GLY A 288 -27.39 6.38 -3.82
C GLY A 288 -26.35 5.74 -4.74
N GLY A 289 -25.09 5.66 -4.30
CA GLY A 289 -24.03 4.96 -5.05
C GLY A 289 -23.25 5.85 -6.03
N VAL A 290 -23.44 7.17 -6.01
CA VAL A 290 -22.65 8.09 -6.83
C VAL A 290 -21.22 8.16 -6.29
N MET A 291 -20.25 7.76 -7.10
CA MET A 291 -18.82 7.73 -6.75
C MET A 291 -18.18 9.12 -6.73
N ARG A 292 -18.55 9.91 -5.72
CA ARG A 292 -18.13 11.28 -5.53
C ARG A 292 -17.53 11.46 -4.14
N ASN A 293 -16.44 12.21 -4.08
CA ASN A 293 -15.83 12.60 -2.82
C ASN A 293 -16.81 13.45 -2.00
N PRO A 294 -17.22 13.01 -0.78
CA PRO A 294 -18.20 13.73 0.02
C PRO A 294 -17.70 15.07 0.56
N LEU A 295 -16.38 15.28 0.66
CA LEU A 295 -15.75 16.51 1.14
C LEU A 295 -15.48 17.49 -0.01
N SER A 296 -14.73 17.06 -1.03
CA SER A 296 -14.36 17.93 -2.16
C SER A 296 -15.48 18.12 -3.17
N LYS A 297 -16.52 17.27 -3.12
CA LYS A 297 -17.65 17.22 -4.08
C LYS A 297 -17.24 16.86 -5.51
N GLN A 298 -15.99 16.48 -5.75
CA GLN A 298 -15.50 16.04 -7.06
C GLN A 298 -15.74 14.55 -7.27
N MET A 299 -15.91 14.13 -8.53
CA MET A 299 -16.00 12.71 -8.87
C MET A 299 -14.66 12.03 -8.60
N PHE A 300 -14.70 10.83 -8.02
CA PHE A 300 -13.50 10.01 -7.90
C PHE A 300 -12.98 9.63 -9.28
N THR A 301 -11.67 9.52 -9.41
CA THR A 301 -11.06 9.04 -10.66
C THR A 301 -11.41 7.57 -10.87
N ILE A 302 -11.21 7.06 -12.09
CA ILE A 302 -11.51 5.65 -12.38
C ILE A 302 -10.65 4.72 -11.50
N ASP A 303 -9.40 5.13 -11.23
CA ASP A 303 -8.48 4.36 -10.40
C ASP A 303 -8.86 4.41 -8.92
N ASP A 304 -9.29 5.56 -8.40
CA ASP A 304 -9.87 5.70 -7.06
C ASP A 304 -11.12 4.82 -6.90
N VAL A 305 -12.02 4.85 -7.88
CA VAL A 305 -13.24 4.02 -7.87
C VAL A 305 -12.90 2.54 -7.82
N ARG A 306 -11.91 2.09 -8.60
CA ARG A 306 -11.43 0.71 -8.51
C ARG A 306 -10.84 0.43 -7.13
N ALA A 307 -10.02 1.31 -6.57
CA ALA A 307 -9.42 1.12 -5.25
C ALA A 307 -10.49 1.01 -4.15
N ILE A 308 -11.49 1.90 -4.15
CA ILE A 308 -12.64 1.89 -3.25
C ILE A 308 -13.40 0.56 -3.36
N VAL A 309 -13.72 0.11 -4.56
CA VAL A 309 -14.50 -1.13 -4.79
C VAL A 309 -13.72 -2.40 -4.45
N HIS A 310 -12.40 -2.41 -4.66
CA HIS A 310 -11.54 -3.55 -4.31
C HIS A 310 -11.21 -3.61 -2.81
N HIS A 311 -11.40 -2.52 -2.08
CA HIS A 311 -11.22 -2.50 -0.63
C HIS A 311 -12.23 -3.46 0.05
N PRO A 312 -11.84 -4.25 1.07
CA PRO A 312 -12.73 -5.21 1.72
C PRO A 312 -14.07 -4.63 2.17
N LEU A 313 -14.05 -3.43 2.77
CA LEU A 313 -15.26 -2.72 3.21
C LEU A 313 -16.05 -2.09 2.05
N GLY A 314 -15.37 -1.72 0.96
CA GLY A 314 -15.98 -1.08 -0.20
C GLY A 314 -16.60 -2.05 -1.21
N HIS A 315 -16.39 -3.36 -1.06
CA HIS A 315 -16.91 -4.38 -1.99
C HIS A 315 -18.43 -4.32 -2.17
N CYS A 316 -19.18 -3.93 -1.12
CA CYS A 316 -20.62 -3.75 -1.20
C CYS A 316 -21.05 -2.68 -2.22
N LEU A 317 -20.20 -1.70 -2.50
CA LEU A 317 -20.46 -0.65 -3.49
C LEU A 317 -20.42 -1.17 -4.93
N ALA A 318 -19.75 -2.31 -5.19
CA ALA A 318 -19.73 -2.94 -6.52
C ALA A 318 -21.15 -3.28 -6.99
N ALA A 319 -21.98 -3.80 -6.08
CA ALA A 319 -23.36 -4.14 -6.37
C ALA A 319 -24.18 -2.90 -6.75
N LEU A 320 -23.97 -1.79 -6.02
CA LEU A 320 -24.62 -0.50 -6.32
C LEU A 320 -24.17 0.07 -7.65
N GLN A 321 -22.90 -0.08 -8.05
CA GLN A 321 -22.46 0.35 -9.38
C GLN A 321 -23.12 -0.46 -10.50
N ILE A 322 -23.24 -1.77 -10.32
CA ILE A 322 -23.94 -2.63 -11.27
C ILE A 322 -25.43 -2.24 -11.33
N GLU A 323 -26.05 -1.93 -10.19
CA GLU A 323 -27.43 -1.45 -10.14
C GLU A 323 -27.58 -0.11 -10.89
N GLN A 324 -26.75 0.89 -10.60
CA GLN A 324 -26.77 2.18 -11.30
C GLN A 324 -26.55 2.02 -12.81
N SER A 325 -25.63 1.14 -13.23
CA SER A 325 -25.42 0.83 -14.65
C SER A 325 -26.62 0.13 -15.29
N LYS A 326 -27.30 -0.77 -14.58
CA LYS A 326 -28.53 -1.40 -15.07
C LYS A 326 -29.67 -0.38 -15.19
N LEU A 327 -29.81 0.51 -14.20
CA LEU A 327 -30.81 1.59 -14.24
C LEU A 327 -30.54 2.54 -15.41
N SER A 328 -29.28 2.89 -15.69
CA SER A 328 -28.95 3.76 -16.83
C SER A 328 -29.24 3.09 -18.18
N GLN A 329 -28.99 1.78 -18.31
CA GLN A 329 -29.32 1.00 -19.50
C GLN A 329 -30.85 0.83 -19.70
N GLY A 330 -31.61 0.85 -18.61
CA GLY A 330 -33.07 0.70 -18.62
C GLY A 330 -33.84 1.86 -19.24
N ILE A 331 -33.21 3.05 -19.36
CA ILE A 331 -33.85 4.24 -19.93
C ILE A 331 -33.66 4.24 -21.45
N ARG A 332 -34.76 4.28 -22.21
CA ARG A 332 -34.79 4.23 -23.68
C ARG A 332 -34.29 5.54 -24.29
N ASN A 333 -33.70 5.47 -25.48
CA ASN A 333 -33.25 6.66 -26.22
C ASN A 333 -34.35 7.70 -26.40
N LYS A 334 -35.59 7.26 -26.67
CA LYS A 334 -36.73 8.17 -26.77
C LYS A 334 -36.93 8.99 -25.50
N THR A 335 -36.83 8.37 -24.33
CA THR A 335 -36.97 9.05 -23.03
C THR A 335 -35.81 10.02 -22.78
N ILE A 336 -34.60 9.66 -23.21
CA ILE A 336 -33.43 10.56 -23.17
C ILE A 336 -33.66 11.79 -24.07
N ASP A 337 -34.25 11.61 -25.24
CA ASP A 337 -34.54 12.72 -26.16
C ASP A 337 -35.67 13.61 -25.65
N GLU A 338 -36.70 13.04 -25.00
CA GLU A 338 -37.74 13.82 -24.32
C GLU A 338 -37.17 14.63 -23.13
N LEU A 339 -36.25 14.04 -22.35
CA LEU A 339 -35.53 14.75 -21.26
C LEU A 339 -34.72 15.93 -21.80
N ASP A 340 -33.96 15.73 -22.89
CA ASP A 340 -33.15 16.76 -23.53
C ASP A 340 -34.01 17.86 -24.17
N ASN A 341 -35.16 17.50 -24.76
CA ASN A 341 -36.13 18.45 -25.29
C ASN A 341 -36.73 19.31 -24.17
N MET A 342 -37.17 18.68 -23.08
CA MET A 342 -37.70 19.38 -21.91
C MET A 342 -36.66 20.36 -21.35
N ALA A 343 -35.41 19.93 -21.16
CA ALA A 343 -34.34 20.81 -20.68
C ALA A 343 -34.15 22.06 -21.57
N LYS A 344 -34.20 21.91 -22.90
CA LYS A 344 -34.09 23.03 -23.85
C LYS A 344 -35.25 24.01 -23.74
N VAL A 345 -36.48 23.51 -23.58
CA VAL A 345 -37.67 24.37 -23.42
C VAL A 345 -37.58 25.15 -22.11
N LEU A 346 -37.22 24.47 -21.01
CA LEU A 346 -37.07 25.11 -19.69
C LEU A 346 -35.99 26.21 -19.68
N LEU A 347 -34.88 26.02 -20.43
CA LEU A 347 -33.84 27.05 -20.56
C LEU A 347 -34.23 28.20 -21.49
N ALA A 348 -35.07 27.95 -22.49
CA ALA A 348 -35.50 28.96 -23.46
C ALA A 348 -36.66 29.83 -22.96
N ASP A 349 -37.42 29.34 -21.97
CA ASP A 349 -38.60 30.01 -21.44
C ASP A 349 -38.24 31.11 -20.43
N MET A 350 -38.03 32.31 -20.96
CA MET A 350 -37.77 33.52 -20.17
C MET A 350 -39.05 34.34 -19.89
N SER A 351 -40.24 33.72 -20.04
CA SER A 351 -41.53 34.40 -19.77
C SER A 351 -41.76 34.59 -18.27
N GLU A 352 -42.52 35.63 -17.90
CA GLU A 352 -42.86 35.89 -16.48
C GLU A 352 -43.76 34.81 -15.89
N ASP A 353 -44.67 34.23 -16.69
CA ASP A 353 -45.62 33.21 -16.25
C ASP A 353 -45.08 31.79 -16.38
N GLN A 354 -44.00 31.60 -17.14
CA GLN A 354 -43.32 30.32 -17.39
C GLN A 354 -44.30 29.24 -17.88
N ALA A 355 -45.30 29.65 -18.67
CA ALA A 355 -46.39 28.77 -19.09
C ALA A 355 -45.87 27.59 -19.91
N LYS A 356 -44.92 27.83 -20.82
CA LYS A 356 -44.32 26.77 -21.66
C LYS A 356 -43.56 25.75 -20.82
N SER A 357 -42.84 26.20 -19.80
CA SER A 357 -42.13 25.34 -18.86
C SER A 357 -43.07 24.42 -18.08
N ARG A 358 -44.22 24.94 -17.65
CA ARG A 358 -45.25 24.13 -16.97
C ARG A 358 -45.89 23.13 -17.91
N ASP A 359 -46.27 23.57 -19.11
CA ASP A 359 -46.89 22.69 -20.12
C ASP A 359 -45.97 21.52 -20.50
N ILE A 360 -44.67 21.77 -20.69
CA ILE A 360 -43.72 20.69 -21.03
C ILE A 360 -43.47 19.74 -19.86
N LEU A 361 -43.47 20.24 -18.62
CA LEU A 361 -43.34 19.40 -17.43
C LEU A 361 -44.55 18.48 -17.27
N ASP A 362 -45.77 19.01 -17.40
CA ASP A 362 -46.99 18.22 -17.32
C ASP A 362 -47.06 17.18 -18.46
N ALA A 363 -46.66 17.58 -19.68
CA ALA A 363 -46.55 16.66 -20.81
C ALA A 363 -45.53 15.54 -20.56
N PHE A 364 -44.36 15.87 -19.99
CA PHE A 364 -43.33 14.89 -19.66
C PHE A 364 -43.79 13.95 -18.53
N MET A 365 -44.46 14.46 -17.49
CA MET A 365 -45.02 13.62 -16.41
C MET A 365 -46.11 12.68 -16.92
N ALA A 366 -46.98 13.16 -17.81
CA ALA A 366 -47.96 12.32 -18.50
C ALA A 366 -47.28 11.24 -19.36
N TYR A 367 -46.19 11.58 -20.06
CA TYR A 367 -45.38 10.62 -20.79
C TYR A 367 -44.73 9.57 -19.88
N VAL A 368 -44.13 9.96 -18.76
CA VAL A 368 -43.51 9.06 -17.77
C VAL A 368 -44.52 8.03 -17.24
N ALA A 369 -45.77 8.45 -16.99
CA ALA A 369 -46.84 7.56 -16.55
C ALA A 369 -47.20 6.46 -17.59
N THR A 370 -46.86 6.64 -18.87
CA THR A 370 -47.06 5.62 -19.92
C THR A 370 -45.89 4.65 -20.08
N LEU A 371 -44.75 4.90 -19.42
CA LEU A 371 -43.56 4.06 -19.53
C LEU A 371 -43.71 2.75 -18.74
N PRO A 372 -42.97 1.68 -19.07
CA PRO A 372 -42.87 0.50 -18.24
C PRO A 372 -42.39 0.85 -16.82
N GLU A 373 -42.90 0.14 -15.82
CA GLU A 373 -42.55 0.37 -14.40
C GLU A 373 -41.04 0.37 -14.15
N THR A 374 -40.29 -0.50 -14.85
CA THR A 374 -38.83 -0.56 -14.74
C THR A 374 -38.14 0.74 -15.14
N GLU A 375 -38.67 1.44 -16.15
CA GLU A 375 -38.11 2.71 -16.62
C GLU A 375 -38.53 3.88 -15.73
N GLN A 376 -39.76 3.85 -15.19
CA GLN A 376 -40.19 4.81 -14.18
C GLN A 376 -39.32 4.72 -12.92
N VAL A 377 -39.09 3.51 -12.42
CA VAL A 377 -38.19 3.26 -11.29
C VAL A 377 -36.76 3.70 -11.60
N ALA A 378 -36.28 3.51 -12.84
CA ALA A 378 -34.98 4.01 -13.25
C ALA A 378 -34.91 5.53 -13.19
N LEU A 379 -35.90 6.25 -13.72
CA LEU A 379 -35.94 7.73 -13.63
C LEU A 379 -35.99 8.22 -12.17
N ASP A 380 -36.70 7.51 -11.30
CA ASP A 380 -36.86 7.88 -9.90
C ASP A 380 -35.65 7.59 -9.03
N LYS A 381 -34.88 6.54 -9.32
CA LYS A 381 -33.74 6.11 -8.50
C LYS A 381 -32.37 6.47 -9.07
N LEU A 382 -32.27 6.63 -10.39
CA LEU A 382 -31.01 6.94 -11.05
C LEU A 382 -30.52 8.31 -10.59
N ARG A 383 -29.30 8.35 -10.08
CA ARG A 383 -28.59 9.56 -9.73
C ARG A 383 -27.44 9.74 -10.70
N VAL A 384 -27.38 10.89 -11.33
CA VAL A 384 -26.36 11.21 -12.34
C VAL A 384 -25.28 12.08 -11.71
N PRO A 385 -23.99 11.87 -12.03
CA PRO A 385 -22.95 12.83 -11.69
C PRO A 385 -23.13 14.13 -12.46
N ALA A 386 -23.91 15.05 -11.90
CA ALA A 386 -24.19 16.37 -12.45
C ALA A 386 -23.84 17.47 -11.42
N VAL A 387 -23.51 18.66 -11.94
CA VAL A 387 -23.11 19.82 -11.14
C VAL A 387 -23.86 21.05 -11.63
N ASP A 388 -24.41 21.84 -10.72
CA ASP A 388 -25.07 23.11 -11.06
C ASP A 388 -24.05 24.07 -11.69
N SER A 389 -24.27 24.40 -12.96
CA SER A 389 -23.38 25.20 -13.80
C SER A 389 -23.18 26.62 -13.26
N HIS A 390 -24.12 27.13 -12.44
CA HIS A 390 -24.02 28.46 -11.85
C HIS A 390 -23.29 28.44 -10.50
N THR A 391 -23.57 27.46 -9.65
CA THR A 391 -23.04 27.43 -8.27
C THR A 391 -21.82 26.53 -8.10
N GLY A 392 -21.57 25.61 -9.04
CA GLY A 392 -20.58 24.55 -8.90
C GLY A 392 -20.97 23.49 -7.86
N ILE A 393 -22.18 23.56 -7.31
CA ILE A 393 -22.66 22.63 -6.28
C ILE A 393 -23.20 21.38 -7.00
N PRO A 394 -22.78 20.16 -6.58
CA PRO A 394 -23.31 18.94 -7.15
C PRO A 394 -24.82 18.79 -6.95
N PHE A 395 -25.47 18.11 -7.88
CA PHE A 395 -26.85 17.66 -7.68
C PHE A 395 -26.88 16.36 -6.84
N ASP A 396 -27.81 16.34 -5.88
CA ASP A 396 -28.06 15.22 -4.96
C ASP A 396 -29.46 14.61 -5.13
N THR A 397 -30.14 14.94 -6.23
CA THR A 397 -31.49 14.47 -6.53
C THR A 397 -31.50 13.53 -7.74
N SER A 398 -32.51 12.66 -7.82
CA SER A 398 -32.73 11.87 -9.04
C SER A 398 -33.39 12.69 -10.13
N VAL A 399 -33.41 12.16 -11.36
CA VAL A 399 -34.09 12.81 -12.50
C VAL A 399 -35.58 13.00 -12.20
N GLY A 400 -36.26 11.96 -11.70
CA GLY A 400 -37.68 12.03 -11.35
C GLY A 400 -37.97 12.99 -10.19
N GLU A 401 -37.10 13.05 -9.19
CA GLU A 401 -37.21 13.99 -8.07
C GLU A 401 -37.08 15.44 -8.53
N ALA A 402 -36.10 15.73 -9.40
CA ALA A 402 -35.89 17.07 -9.93
C ALA A 402 -37.08 17.57 -10.77
N VAL A 403 -37.70 16.69 -11.57
CA VAL A 403 -38.91 17.03 -12.35
C VAL A 403 -40.09 17.34 -11.42
N ARG A 404 -40.31 16.51 -10.38
CA ARG A 404 -41.38 16.75 -9.39
C ARG A 404 -41.15 18.02 -8.58
N ASP A 405 -39.92 18.30 -8.19
CA ASP A 405 -39.57 19.50 -7.43
C ASP A 405 -39.71 20.76 -8.28
N ALA A 406 -39.40 20.70 -9.58
CA ALA A 406 -39.68 21.77 -10.52
C ALA A 406 -41.19 22.01 -10.67
N GLN A 407 -41.98 20.93 -10.84
CA GLN A 407 -43.45 21.02 -10.91
C GLN A 407 -44.06 21.62 -9.63
N GLY A 408 -43.52 21.25 -8.46
CA GLY A 408 -43.92 21.77 -7.16
C GLY A 408 -43.40 23.17 -6.83
N ASN A 409 -42.72 23.85 -7.76
CA ASN A 409 -42.04 25.14 -7.55
C ASN A 409 -41.03 25.15 -6.37
N LYS A 410 -40.45 24.00 -6.03
CA LYS A 410 -39.38 23.88 -5.02
C LYS A 410 -38.00 24.12 -5.64
N LEU A 411 -37.86 23.81 -6.93
CA LEU A 411 -36.65 24.01 -7.72
C LEU A 411 -36.96 24.95 -8.88
N CYS A 412 -36.09 25.93 -9.15
CA CYS A 412 -36.27 26.81 -10.30
C CYS A 412 -36.03 26.04 -11.61
N PHE A 413 -36.77 26.40 -12.67
CA PHE A 413 -36.70 25.69 -13.95
C PHE A 413 -35.31 25.67 -14.56
N HIS A 414 -34.53 26.75 -14.48
CA HIS A 414 -33.16 26.78 -14.98
C HIS A 414 -32.27 25.73 -14.31
N LYS A 415 -32.40 25.55 -12.99
CA LYS A 415 -31.60 24.58 -12.22
C LYS A 415 -32.04 23.15 -12.51
N ALA A 416 -33.35 22.91 -12.66
CA ALA A 416 -33.87 21.63 -13.11
C ALA A 416 -33.37 21.30 -14.53
N ALA A 417 -33.45 22.26 -15.44
CA ALA A 417 -33.05 22.09 -16.83
C ALA A 417 -31.56 21.78 -17.00
N ASP A 418 -30.71 22.43 -16.20
CA ASP A 418 -29.27 22.16 -16.19
C ASP A 418 -28.96 20.71 -15.77
N LEU A 419 -29.56 20.24 -14.67
CA LEU A 419 -29.47 18.84 -14.25
C LEU A 419 -29.98 17.89 -15.34
N LEU A 420 -31.14 18.16 -15.93
CA LEU A 420 -31.76 17.31 -16.95
C LEU A 420 -30.92 17.22 -18.23
N SER A 421 -30.31 18.33 -18.65
CA SER A 421 -29.39 18.40 -19.79
C SER A 421 -28.13 17.54 -19.54
N GLN A 422 -27.52 17.66 -18.36
CA GLN A 422 -26.37 16.84 -17.96
C GLN A 422 -26.75 15.36 -17.82
N ALA A 423 -27.93 15.07 -17.28
CA ALA A 423 -28.48 13.71 -17.19
C ALA A 423 -28.65 13.06 -18.57
N ALA A 424 -29.25 13.77 -19.52
CA ALA A 424 -29.39 13.27 -20.88
C ALA A 424 -28.02 13.01 -21.54
N SER A 425 -27.07 13.93 -21.39
CA SER A 425 -25.69 13.78 -21.90
C SER A 425 -24.99 12.56 -21.30
N HIS A 426 -25.09 12.37 -19.99
CA HIS A 426 -24.51 11.22 -19.29
C HIS A 426 -25.13 9.90 -19.74
N LEU A 427 -26.46 9.84 -19.83
CA LEU A 427 -27.18 8.64 -20.27
C LEU A 427 -26.77 8.22 -21.69
N ARG A 428 -26.56 9.17 -22.60
CA ARG A 428 -26.05 8.91 -23.96
C ARG A 428 -24.64 8.33 -23.96
N LYS A 429 -23.77 8.76 -23.04
CA LYS A 429 -22.38 8.27 -22.91
C LYS A 429 -22.28 6.91 -22.21
N SER A 430 -23.25 6.58 -21.34
CA SER A 430 -23.25 5.36 -20.54
C SER A 430 -23.75 4.11 -21.28
N ARG A 431 -24.20 4.28 -22.53
CA ARG A 431 -24.59 3.22 -23.46
C ARG A 431 -23.41 2.91 -24.37
#